data_AF-A0A1V4QCR1-F1
#
_entry.id   AF-A0A1V4QCR1-F1
#
_cell.length_a   1.000
_cell.length_b   1.000
_cell.length_c   1.000
_cell.angle_alpha   90.00
_cell.angle_beta   90.00
_cell.angle_gamma   90.00
#
_symmetry.space_group_name_H-M   'P 1'
#
loop_
_entity.id
_entity.type
_entity.pdbx_description
1 polymer ?
#
loop_
_entity_poly.entity_id
_entity_poly.type
_entity_poly.pdbx_seq_one_letter_code
_entity_poly.pdbx_strand_id
1 'polypeptide(L)' 'DLDNGCLLCTSCHDDVHHRGWDIIIGFDRHPWLIPPASIDPKRQPVPSYHRRTMRLDDAAA' A
#
# COMPACT_ATOMS: atom_id res chain seq x y z
N ASP A 1 1.27 19.21 -6.00
CA ASP A 1 0.35 18.17 -5.49
C ASP A 1 1.21 16.98 -5.08
N LEU A 2 1.36 16.76 -3.78
CA LEU A 2 2.18 15.68 -3.19
C LEU A 2 1.30 14.70 -2.39
N ASP A 3 -0.02 14.89 -2.47
CA ASP A 3 -0.98 14.26 -1.59
C ASP A 3 -1.28 12.80 -1.95
N ASN A 4 -0.99 12.44 -3.21
CA ASN A 4 -1.19 11.10 -3.77
C ASN A 4 0.10 10.25 -3.77
N GLY A 5 1.18 10.74 -3.15
CA GLY A 5 2.43 10.01 -3.02
C GLY A 5 2.48 9.15 -1.75
N CYS A 6 3.15 8.00 -1.81
CA CYS A 6 3.48 7.20 -0.63
C CYS A 6 4.92 6.70 -0.69
N LEU A 7 5.55 6.54 0.48
CA LEU A 7 6.88 5.97 0.59
C LEU A 7 6.80 4.44 0.57
N LEU A 8 7.73 3.82 -0.17
CA LEU A 8 7.85 2.37 -0.29
C LEU A 8 9.25 1.95 0.15
N CYS A 9 9.36 0.77 0.79
CA CYS A 9 10.66 0.13 0.92
C CYS A 9 11.13 -0.39 -0.45
N THR A 10 12.43 -0.70 -0.57
CA THR A 10 13.05 -1.12 -1.84
C THR A 10 12.32 -2.28 -2.51
N SER A 11 11.91 -3.30 -1.75
CA SER A 11 11.21 -4.46 -2.32
C SER A 11 9.82 -4.11 -2.86
N CYS A 12 9.03 -3.34 -2.08
CA CYS A 12 7.71 -2.91 -2.54
C CYS A 12 7.80 -1.95 -3.72
N HIS A 13 8.87 -1.16 -3.80
CA HIS A 13 9.14 -0.27 -4.92
C HIS A 13 9.44 -1.05 -6.21
N ASP A 14 10.28 -2.09 -6.13
CA ASP A 14 10.56 -3.02 -7.23
C ASP A 14 9.29 -3.74 -7.70
N ASP A 15 8.48 -4.22 -6.76
CA ASP A 15 7.24 -4.95 -7.05
C ASP A 15 6.26 -4.12 -7.88
N VAL A 16 6.12 -2.83 -7.56
CA VAL A 16 5.23 -1.91 -8.29
C VAL A 16 5.76 -1.62 -9.68
N HIS A 17 7.08 -1.42 -9.85
CA HIS A 17 7.63 -1.12 -11.16
C HIS A 17 7.73 -2.33 -12.08
N HIS A 18 7.99 -3.52 -11.54
CA HIS A 18 8.44 -4.65 -12.36
C HIS A 18 7.58 -5.91 -12.20
N ARG A 19 6.75 -6.00 -11.17
CA ARG A 19 6.03 -7.25 -10.84
C ARG A 19 4.52 -7.13 -10.87
N GLY A 20 4.00 -6.03 -11.41
CA GLY A 20 2.58 -5.83 -11.67
C GLY A 20 1.74 -5.56 -10.43
N TRP A 21 2.38 -5.18 -9.32
CA TRP A 21 1.69 -4.60 -8.18
C TRP A 21 1.27 -3.16 -8.49
N ASP A 22 0.15 -2.73 -7.94
CA ASP A 22 -0.39 -1.40 -8.13
C ASP A 22 -0.79 -0.79 -6.78
N ILE A 23 -0.99 0.53 -6.74
CA ILE A 23 -1.27 1.28 -5.51
C ILE A 23 -2.43 2.24 -5.73
N ILE A 24 -3.35 2.24 -4.78
CA ILE A 24 -4.36 3.31 -4.65
C ILE A 24 -4.22 3.98 -3.28
N ILE A 25 -4.46 5.28 -3.22
CA ILE A 25 -4.55 6.02 -1.96
C ILE A 25 -6.01 6.01 -1.50
N GLY A 26 -6.25 5.46 -0.30
CA GLY A 26 -7.58 5.44 0.31
C GLY A 26 -8.05 6.84 0.72
N PHE A 27 -9.35 6.97 1.03
CA PHE A 27 -9.94 8.23 1.52
C PHE A 27 -9.29 8.75 2.81
N ASP A 28 -8.72 7.87 3.61
CA ASP A 28 -7.97 8.19 4.83
C ASP A 28 -6.48 8.47 4.54
N ARG A 29 -6.12 8.67 3.27
CA ARG A 29 -4.78 9.01 2.79
C ARG A 29 -3.71 7.95 3.06
N HIS A 30 -4.12 6.70 3.23
CA HIS A 30 -3.22 5.57 3.40
C HIS A 30 -3.22 4.66 2.16
N PRO A 31 -2.05 4.15 1.74
CA PRO A 31 -1.95 3.32 0.56
C PRO A 31 -2.55 1.92 0.77
N TRP A 32 -3.19 1.42 -0.28
CA TRP A 32 -3.62 0.05 -0.46
C TRP A 32 -2.81 -0.58 -1.58
N LEU A 33 -2.32 -1.80 -1.36
CA LEU A 33 -1.56 -2.54 -2.36
C LEU A 33 -2.52 -3.44 -3.14
N ILE A 34 -2.43 -3.40 -4.47
CA ILE A 34 -3.23 -4.22 -5.36
C ILE A 34 -2.31 -5.28 -5.98
N PRO A 35 -2.51 -6.57 -5.66
CA PRO A 35 -1.67 -7.62 -6.22
C PRO A 35 -1.87 -7.78 -7.74
N PRO A 36 -0.89 -8.37 -8.44
CA PRO A 36 -1.09 -8.86 -9.80
C PRO A 36 -2.13 -9.98 -9.84
N ALA A 37 -2.77 -10.16 -10.99
CA ALA A 37 -3.81 -11.19 -11.19
C ALA A 37 -3.32 -12.62 -10.99
N SER A 38 -2.00 -12.86 -11.09
CA SER A 38 -1.37 -14.15 -10.79
C SER A 38 -1.38 -14.50 -9.30
N ILE A 39 -1.48 -13.51 -8.41
CA ILE A 39 -1.53 -13.69 -6.95
C ILE A 39 -2.99 -13.65 -6.47
N ASP A 40 -3.76 -12.66 -6.91
CA ASP A 40 -5.22 -12.61 -6.71
C ASP A 40 -5.89 -12.25 -8.04
N PRO A 41 -6.61 -13.20 -8.69
CA PRO A 41 -7.32 -12.94 -9.93
C PRO A 41 -8.35 -11.80 -9.84
N LYS A 42 -8.89 -11.55 -8.64
CA LYS A 42 -9.82 -10.44 -8.39
C LYS A 42 -9.12 -9.11 -8.11
N ARG A 43 -7.78 -9.13 -7.95
CA ARG A 43 -6.93 -7.98 -7.60
C ARG A 43 -7.51 -7.18 -6.42
N GLN A 44 -7.92 -7.87 -5.36
CA GLN A 44 -8.51 -7.21 -4.20
C GLN A 44 -7.45 -6.37 -3.49
N PRO A 45 -7.71 -5.09 -3.20
CA PRO A 45 -6.78 -4.27 -2.45
C PRO A 45 -6.54 -4.84 -1.06
N VAL A 46 -5.27 -4.92 -0.67
CA VAL A 46 -4.85 -5.32 0.68
C VAL A 46 -4.21 -4.14 1.41
N PRO A 47 -4.37 -4.05 2.75
CA PRO A 47 -3.70 -3.03 3.55
C PRO A 47 -2.19 -3.02 3.29
N SER A 48 -1.59 -1.85 3.12
CA SER A 48 -0.14 -1.70 3.11
C SER A 48 0.47 -2.09 4.45
N TYR A 49 1.78 -2.40 4.48
CA TYR A 49 2.46 -2.83 5.69
C TYR A 49 2.27 -1.84 6.85
N HIS A 50 2.48 -0.55 6.61
CA HIS A 50 2.28 0.49 7.63
C HIS A 50 0.85 0.51 8.19
N ARG A 51 -0.18 0.31 7.35
CA ARG A 51 -1.57 0.20 7.85
C ARG A 51 -1.78 -1.04 8.72
N ARG A 52 -1.07 -2.14 8.47
CA ARG A 52 -1.15 -3.37 9.28
C ARG A 52 -0.42 -3.26 10.61
N THR A 53 0.66 -2.48 10.66
CA THR A 53 1.57 -2.43 11.82
C THR A 53 1.46 -1.15 12.63
N MET A 54 0.81 -0.11 12.13
CA MET A 54 0.53 1.11 12.88
C MET A 54 -0.54 0.79 13.93
N ARG A 55 -0.11 0.57 15.17
CA ARG A 55 -0.97 0.68 16.34
C ARG A 55 -0.97 2.14 16.77
N LEU A 56 -2.13 2.78 16.68
CA LEU A 56 -2.32 4.18 17.12
C LEU A 56 -2.33 4.30 18.66
N ASP A 57 -2.18 3.18 19.38
CA ASP A 57 -2.33 3.09 20.83
C ASP A 57 -1.32 3.96 21.61
N ASP A 58 -0.24 4.44 20.99
CA ASP A 58 0.79 5.27 21.65
C ASP A 58 0.92 6.72 21.09
N ALA A 59 0.05 7.15 20.16
CA ALA A 59 0.16 8.46 19.51
C ALA A 59 -0.98 9.45 19.84
N ALA A 60 -1.76 9.18 20.88
CA ALA A 60 -2.86 10.05 21.32
C ALA A 60 -2.89 10.23 22.86
N ALA A 61 -1.73 10.49 23.47
CA ALA A 61 -1.61 10.99 24.84
C ALA A 61 -0.77 12.27 24.88
#